data_AF-A0A838MTB1-F1
#
_entry.id   AF-A0A838MTB1-F1
#
_cell.length_a   1.000
_cell.length_b   1.000
_cell.length_c   1.000
_cell.angle_alpha   90.00
_cell.angle_beta   90.00
_cell.angle_gamma   90.00
#
_symmetry.space_group_name_H-M   'P 1'
#
loop_
_entity.id
_entity.type
_entity.pdbx_description
1 polymer ?
#
loop_
_entity_poly.entity_id
_entity_poly.type
_entity_poly.pdbx_seq_one_letter_code
_entity_poly.pdbx_strand_id
1 'polypeptide(L)'
;MEQAIQHLYEIFAKYDKPRDFPACQCCLSENEKARLLNGRLKDLSADELSEYAADIFLTVGEVADFKYFLRRILEISVKDEFLWPDPEVVLSKLSKAGWENWSEDERLAVIQLLQDKFNELLNDPASRGSDIDQWVCALGHCVEDLT
;
A
#
# COMPACT_ATOMS: atom_id res chain seq x y z
N MET A 1 -8.45 -10.74 8.18
CA MET A 1 -8.01 -10.39 6.82
C MET A 1 -9.12 -9.84 5.93
N GLU A 2 -10.02 -10.65 5.35
CA GLU A 2 -11.01 -10.18 4.36
C GLU A 2 -11.91 -9.04 4.86
N GLN A 3 -12.34 -9.09 6.13
CA GLN A 3 -13.12 -8.00 6.74
C GLN A 3 -12.31 -6.70 6.89
N ALA A 4 -11.03 -6.79 7.26
CA ALA A 4 -10.14 -5.64 7.36
C ALA A 4 -9.87 -5.03 5.97
N ILE A 5 -9.70 -5.86 4.94
CA ILE A 5 -9.59 -5.40 3.54
C ILE A 5 -10.87 -4.66 3.14
N GLN A 6 -12.04 -5.25 3.35
CA GLN A 6 -13.31 -4.60 3.00
C GLN A 6 -13.48 -3.25 3.73
N HIS A 7 -13.16 -3.19 5.02
CA HIS A 7 -13.21 -1.96 5.79
C HIS A 7 -12.24 -0.89 5.26
N LEU A 8 -11.00 -1.27 4.92
CA LEU A 8 -10.03 -0.37 4.27
C LEU A 8 -10.59 0.21 2.96
N TYR A 9 -11.23 -0.63 2.15
CA TYR A 9 -11.85 -0.18 0.90
C TYR A 9 -12.98 0.83 1.13
N GLU A 10 -13.79 0.65 2.17
CA GLU A 10 -14.87 1.56 2.54
C GLU A 10 -14.34 2.92 2.98
N ILE A 11 -13.36 2.95 3.88
CA ILE A 11 -12.79 4.19 4.41
C ILE A 11 -12.10 5.03 3.31
N PHE A 12 -11.39 4.37 2.39
CA PHE A 12 -10.69 5.05 1.30
C PHE A 12 -11.54 5.25 0.04
N ALA A 13 -12.81 4.79 0.01
CA ALA A 13 -13.70 4.97 -1.15
C ALA A 13 -14.00 6.45 -1.48
N LYS A 14 -13.80 7.35 -0.51
CA LYS A 14 -13.97 8.81 -0.68
C LYS A 14 -12.92 9.45 -1.60
N TYR A 15 -11.82 8.77 -1.89
CA TYR A 15 -10.80 9.27 -2.81
C TYR A 15 -11.18 8.91 -4.25
N ASP A 16 -11.28 9.94 -5.08
CA ASP A 16 -11.63 9.82 -6.49
C ASP A 16 -10.51 9.17 -7.30
N LYS A 17 -10.91 8.51 -8.39
CA LYS A 17 -9.96 8.01 -9.38
C LYS A 17 -9.19 9.18 -10.01
N PRO A 18 -7.86 9.16 -10.01
CA PRO A 18 -7.08 10.21 -10.64
C PRO A 18 -7.35 10.24 -12.15
N ARG A 19 -7.44 11.44 -12.70
CA ARG A 19 -7.54 11.65 -14.16
C ARG A 19 -6.18 11.59 -14.82
N ASP A 20 -5.16 12.00 -14.08
CA ASP A 20 -3.75 11.98 -14.44
C ASP A 20 -2.91 12.09 -13.17
N PHE A 21 -1.61 11.76 -13.24
CA PHE A 21 -0.64 11.97 -12.16
C PHE A 21 0.79 12.13 -12.71
N PRO A 22 1.70 12.86 -12.04
CA PRO A 22 3.07 13.02 -12.51
C PRO A 22 3.82 11.69 -12.52
N ALA A 23 4.63 11.43 -13.54
CA ALA A 23 5.45 10.22 -13.63
C ALA A 23 6.69 10.45 -14.51
N CYS A 24 7.88 10.00 -14.08
CA CYS A 24 9.02 9.86 -15.00
C CYS A 24 8.75 8.74 -15.99
N GLN A 25 8.88 8.99 -17.29
CA GLN A 25 8.76 7.96 -18.34
C GLN A 25 9.81 6.83 -18.19
N CYS A 26 10.89 7.10 -17.46
CA CYS A 26 11.93 6.13 -17.12
C CYS A 26 11.51 5.12 -16.03
N CYS A 27 10.58 5.52 -15.17
CA CYS A 27 10.11 4.77 -14.00
C CYS A 27 8.75 4.12 -14.26
N LEU A 28 7.88 4.83 -14.98
CA LEU A 28 6.57 4.34 -15.36
C LEU A 28 6.27 4.81 -16.78
N SER A 29 6.24 3.87 -17.72
CA SER A 29 5.94 4.19 -19.12
C SER A 29 4.52 4.72 -19.27
N GLU A 30 4.27 5.45 -20.36
CA GLU A 30 2.91 5.95 -20.67
C GLU A 30 1.88 4.82 -20.78
N ASN A 31 2.29 3.63 -21.22
CA ASN A 31 1.41 2.47 -21.32
C ASN A 31 1.04 1.91 -19.94
N GLU A 32 2.00 1.81 -19.03
CA GLU A 32 1.75 1.36 -17.65
C GLU A 32 0.87 2.37 -16.91
N LYS A 33 1.20 3.66 -17.01
CA LYS A 33 0.38 4.74 -16.49
C LYS A 33 -1.04 4.70 -17.05
N ALA A 34 -1.21 4.50 -18.36
CA ALA A 34 -2.53 4.39 -18.97
C ALA A 34 -3.31 3.17 -18.46
N ARG A 35 -2.66 2.04 -18.16
CA ARG A 35 -3.33 0.89 -17.54
C ARG A 35 -3.87 1.22 -16.16
N LEU A 36 -3.06 1.88 -15.31
CA LEU A 36 -3.49 2.33 -13.98
C LEU A 36 -4.66 3.32 -14.05
N LEU A 37 -4.59 4.28 -14.97
CA LEU A 37 -5.63 5.31 -15.16
C LEU A 37 -6.90 4.78 -15.83
N ASN A 38 -6.87 3.66 -16.57
CA ASN A 38 -8.06 3.12 -17.25
C ASN A 38 -8.63 1.88 -16.54
N GLY A 39 -7.83 1.15 -15.78
CA GLY A 39 -8.23 -0.04 -15.04
C GLY A 39 -9.28 0.24 -13.96
N ARG A 40 -10.05 -0.80 -13.62
CA ARG A 40 -10.84 -0.81 -12.38
C ARG A 40 -9.88 -1.14 -11.25
N LEU A 41 -9.91 -0.36 -10.17
CA LEU A 41 -8.93 -0.49 -9.10
C LEU A 41 -8.81 -1.92 -8.54
N LYS A 42 -9.94 -2.61 -8.34
CA LYS A 42 -9.97 -3.98 -7.82
C LYS A 42 -9.40 -5.03 -8.79
N ASP A 43 -9.30 -4.71 -10.07
CA ASP A 43 -8.82 -5.63 -11.10
C ASP A 43 -7.33 -5.43 -11.42
N LEU A 44 -6.70 -4.37 -10.89
CA LEU A 44 -5.28 -4.13 -11.11
C LEU A 44 -4.45 -5.25 -10.48
N SER A 45 -3.58 -5.87 -11.26
CA SER A 45 -2.72 -6.95 -10.78
C SER A 45 -1.54 -6.41 -9.96
N ALA A 46 -0.85 -7.31 -9.25
CA ALA A 46 0.41 -7.00 -8.58
C ALA A 46 1.45 -6.44 -9.57
N ASP A 47 1.62 -7.09 -10.72
CA ASP A 47 2.57 -6.65 -11.75
C ASP A 47 2.24 -5.25 -12.29
N GLU A 48 0.96 -4.93 -12.49
CA GLU A 48 0.55 -3.62 -12.99
C GLU A 48 0.77 -2.49 -11.96
N LEU A 49 0.66 -2.80 -10.66
CA LEU A 49 0.84 -1.84 -9.58
C LEU A 49 2.26 -1.78 -9.01
N SER A 50 3.12 -2.74 -9.35
CA SER A 50 4.44 -2.93 -8.77
C SER A 50 5.30 -1.66 -8.86
N GLU A 51 5.53 -1.16 -10.08
CA GLU A 51 6.35 0.04 -10.31
C GLU A 51 5.75 1.28 -9.63
N TYR A 52 4.42 1.45 -9.71
CA TYR A 52 3.75 2.56 -9.05
C TYR A 52 3.93 2.51 -7.52
N ALA A 53 3.71 1.35 -6.90
CA ALA A 53 3.83 1.18 -5.46
C ALA A 53 5.26 1.43 -4.95
N ALA A 54 6.26 1.08 -5.75
CA ALA A 54 7.65 1.29 -5.41
C ALA A 54 8.13 2.73 -5.63
N ASP A 55 7.65 3.42 -6.67
CA ASP A 55 8.16 4.74 -7.05
C ASP A 55 7.27 5.92 -6.62
N ILE A 56 6.11 5.65 -6.02
CA ILE A 56 5.26 6.69 -5.44
C ILE A 56 6.05 7.58 -4.45
N PHE A 57 5.97 8.90 -4.64
CA PHE A 57 6.74 9.96 -3.96
C PHE A 57 8.23 10.09 -4.30
N LEU A 58 8.78 9.26 -5.19
CA LEU A 58 10.13 9.43 -5.71
C LEU A 58 10.08 10.10 -7.09
N THR A 59 9.37 9.47 -8.01
CA THR A 59 9.29 9.87 -9.43
C THR A 59 7.88 9.75 -9.99
N VAL A 60 6.93 9.24 -9.20
CA VAL A 60 5.54 8.98 -9.58
C VAL A 60 4.58 9.51 -8.52
N GLY A 61 3.46 10.07 -8.98
CA GLY A 61 2.26 10.40 -8.21
C GLY A 61 2.40 11.42 -7.09
N GLU A 62 1.25 11.80 -6.54
CA GLU A 62 1.12 12.65 -5.36
C GLU A 62 0.26 11.96 -4.28
N VAL A 63 0.08 12.61 -3.14
CA VAL A 63 -0.62 12.02 -1.97
C VAL A 63 -2.08 11.66 -2.32
N ALA A 64 -2.75 12.47 -3.13
CA ALA A 64 -4.13 12.19 -3.55
C ALA A 64 -4.22 10.90 -4.39
N ASP A 65 -3.28 10.70 -5.32
CA ASP A 65 -3.21 9.50 -6.15
C ASP A 65 -2.90 8.27 -5.28
N PHE A 66 -1.93 8.43 -4.38
CA PHE A 66 -1.54 7.37 -3.46
C PHE A 66 -2.74 6.89 -2.64
N LYS A 67 -3.53 7.80 -2.06
CA LYS A 67 -4.72 7.44 -1.28
C LYS A 67 -5.80 6.72 -2.08
N TYR A 68 -5.92 6.99 -3.38
CA TYR A 68 -6.80 6.22 -4.25
C TYR A 68 -6.30 4.78 -4.44
N PHE A 69 -5.01 4.60 -4.78
CA PHE A 69 -4.44 3.28 -5.05
C PHE A 69 -4.11 2.47 -3.78
N LEU A 70 -3.99 3.13 -2.62
CA LEU A 70 -3.51 2.55 -1.36
C LEU A 70 -4.28 1.29 -0.98
N ARG A 71 -5.61 1.32 -1.09
CA ARG A 71 -6.45 0.17 -0.71
C ARG A 71 -6.14 -1.09 -1.51
N ARG A 72 -5.76 -0.95 -2.79
CA ARG A 72 -5.36 -2.08 -3.62
C ARG A 72 -3.91 -2.49 -3.36
N ILE A 73 -3.01 -1.52 -3.19
CA ILE A 73 -1.61 -1.78 -2.84
C ILE A 73 -1.52 -2.59 -1.54
N LEU A 74 -2.19 -2.13 -0.47
CA LEU A 74 -2.17 -2.83 0.82
C LEU A 74 -2.83 -4.20 0.74
N GLU A 75 -3.91 -4.37 -0.03
CA GLU A 75 -4.52 -5.68 -0.25
C GLU A 75 -3.53 -6.67 -0.89
N ILE A 76 -2.85 -6.26 -1.95
CA ILE A 76 -1.86 -7.09 -2.66
C ILE A 76 -0.68 -7.41 -1.72
N SER A 77 -0.21 -6.43 -0.95
CA SER A 77 0.88 -6.61 0.02
C SER A 77 0.55 -7.63 1.11
N VAL A 78 -0.62 -7.54 1.75
CA VAL A 78 -0.98 -8.49 2.84
C VAL A 78 -1.29 -9.90 2.34
N LYS A 79 -1.64 -10.04 1.06
CA LYS A 79 -1.82 -11.33 0.39
C LYS A 79 -0.51 -11.91 -0.15
N ASP A 80 0.61 -11.24 0.08
CA ASP A 80 1.94 -11.61 -0.41
C ASP A 80 1.97 -11.82 -1.95
N GLU A 81 1.17 -11.03 -2.67
CA GLU A 81 1.01 -11.14 -4.13
C GLU A 81 2.08 -10.32 -4.90
N PHE A 82 2.75 -9.36 -4.26
CA PHE A 82 3.88 -8.66 -4.86
C PHE A 82 5.11 -9.56 -4.90
N LEU A 83 5.72 -9.67 -6.08
CA LEU A 83 7.12 -10.13 -6.19
C LEU A 83 8.10 -9.05 -5.73
N TRP A 84 7.74 -7.80 -6.01
CA TRP A 84 8.35 -6.55 -5.56
C TRP A 84 7.29 -5.45 -5.76
N PRO A 85 7.27 -4.35 -4.99
CA PRO A 85 8.07 -4.08 -3.80
C PRO A 85 7.74 -4.98 -2.61
N ASP A 86 8.68 -5.12 -1.68
CA ASP A 86 8.44 -5.78 -0.40
C ASP A 86 7.55 -4.91 0.53
N PRO A 87 7.02 -5.49 1.63
CA PRO A 87 6.19 -4.74 2.57
C PRO A 87 6.88 -3.51 3.17
N GLU A 88 8.19 -3.54 3.38
CA GLU A 88 8.94 -2.42 3.95
C GLU A 88 8.88 -1.19 3.04
N VAL A 89 9.16 -1.39 1.75
CA VAL A 89 9.06 -0.34 0.74
C VAL A 89 7.65 0.22 0.67
N VAL A 90 6.62 -0.64 0.67
CA VAL A 90 5.22 -0.21 0.64
C VAL A 90 4.84 0.61 1.87
N LEU A 91 5.17 0.12 3.06
CA LEU A 91 4.80 0.75 4.32
C LEU A 91 5.58 2.06 4.57
N SER A 92 6.81 2.17 4.08
CA SER A 92 7.55 3.45 4.09
C SER A 92 6.81 4.58 3.36
N LYS A 93 5.92 4.26 2.41
CA LYS A 93 5.13 5.26 1.68
C LYS A 93 4.06 5.92 2.54
N LEU A 94 3.58 5.26 3.60
CA LEU A 94 2.62 5.84 4.54
C LEU A 94 3.23 7.05 5.27
N SER A 95 4.45 6.90 5.80
CA SER A 95 5.20 8.01 6.41
C SER A 95 5.45 9.14 5.40
N LYS A 96 5.90 8.82 4.18
CA LYS A 96 6.10 9.82 3.11
C LYS A 96 4.82 10.57 2.72
N ALA A 97 3.66 9.95 2.90
CA ALA A 97 2.35 10.55 2.64
C ALA A 97 1.78 11.34 3.82
N GLY A 98 2.54 11.48 4.91
CA GLY A 98 2.13 12.18 6.12
C GLY A 98 0.92 11.52 6.80
N TRP A 99 0.91 10.18 6.89
CA TRP A 99 -0.24 9.44 7.40
C TRP A 99 -0.62 9.77 8.85
N GLU A 100 0.31 10.31 9.63
CA GLU A 100 0.10 10.81 10.98
C GLU A 100 -0.96 11.94 11.02
N ASN A 101 -1.08 12.68 9.92
CA ASN A 101 -2.05 13.76 9.74
C ASN A 101 -3.37 13.31 9.10
N TRP A 102 -3.53 12.02 8.80
CA TRP A 102 -4.77 11.49 8.26
C TRP A 102 -5.87 11.40 9.33
N SER A 103 -7.11 11.24 8.87
CA SER A 103 -8.24 11.07 9.80
C SER A 103 -8.05 9.82 10.67
N GLU A 104 -8.65 9.83 11.86
CA GLU A 104 -8.59 8.70 12.78
C GLU A 104 -9.07 7.40 12.12
N ASP A 105 -10.20 7.44 11.40
CA ASP A 105 -10.75 6.30 10.68
C ASP A 105 -9.76 5.71 9.64
N GLU A 106 -9.03 6.57 8.92
CA GLU A 106 -8.02 6.14 7.94
C GLU A 106 -6.86 5.42 8.61
N ARG A 107 -6.33 6.00 9.69
CA ARG A 107 -5.21 5.40 10.43
C ARG A 107 -5.63 4.08 11.06
N LEU A 108 -6.82 4.02 11.68
CA LEU A 108 -7.35 2.81 12.30
C LEU A 108 -7.58 1.69 11.28
N ALA A 109 -8.11 1.99 10.09
CA ALA A 109 -8.31 0.99 9.04
C ALA A 109 -6.99 0.36 8.57
N VAL A 110 -5.93 1.18 8.40
CA VAL A 110 -4.59 0.69 8.06
C VAL A 110 -4.02 -0.14 9.20
N ILE A 111 -4.06 0.37 10.44
CA ILE A 111 -3.53 -0.34 11.62
C ILE A 111 -4.21 -1.70 11.81
N GLN A 112 -5.54 -1.77 11.69
CA GLN A 112 -6.28 -3.03 11.82
C GLN A 112 -5.84 -4.05 10.78
N LEU A 113 -5.64 -3.62 9.52
CA LEU A 113 -5.18 -4.51 8.45
C LEU A 113 -3.78 -5.06 8.75
N LEU A 114 -2.86 -4.21 9.21
CA LEU A 114 -1.49 -4.61 9.54
C LEU A 114 -1.44 -5.52 10.76
N GLN A 115 -2.25 -5.25 11.78
CA GLN A 115 -2.39 -6.13 12.95
C GLN A 115 -2.94 -7.50 12.56
N ASP A 116 -3.95 -7.56 11.70
CA ASP A 116 -4.48 -8.82 11.16
C ASP A 116 -3.39 -9.62 10.46
N LYS A 117 -2.58 -8.98 9.60
CA LYS A 117 -1.47 -9.65 8.89
C LYS A 117 -0.39 -10.14 9.84
N PHE A 118 0.00 -9.31 10.80
CA PHE A 118 1.02 -9.68 11.78
C PHE A 118 0.55 -10.86 12.66
N ASN A 119 -0.71 -10.84 13.10
CA ASN A 119 -1.31 -11.96 13.84
C ASN A 119 -1.37 -13.24 12.99
N GLU A 120 -1.67 -13.15 11.70
CA GLU A 120 -1.63 -14.29 10.79
C GLU A 120 -0.23 -14.93 10.77
N LEU A 121 0.81 -14.13 10.56
CA LEU A 121 2.21 -14.60 10.51
C LEU A 121 2.66 -15.24 11.83
N LEU A 122 2.23 -14.70 12.97
CA LEU A 122 2.57 -15.28 14.28
C LEU A 122 1.89 -16.63 14.55
N ASN A 123 0.71 -16.85 13.94
CA ASN A 123 -0.09 -18.05 14.17
C ASN A 123 0.08 -19.10 13.06
N ASP A 124 0.70 -18.75 11.93
CA ASP A 124 0.97 -19.68 10.85
C ASP A 124 2.29 -20.46 11.10
N PRO A 125 2.24 -21.78 11.29
CA PRO A 125 3.44 -22.60 11.50
C PRO A 125 4.39 -22.64 10.29
N ALA A 126 3.92 -22.25 9.10
CA ALA A 126 4.74 -22.19 7.89
C ALA A 126 5.52 -20.87 7.77
N SER A 127 5.13 -19.83 8.52
CA SER A 127 5.79 -18.54 8.51
C SER A 127 7.22 -18.63 9.05
N ARG A 128 8.15 -17.99 8.35
CA ARG A 128 9.57 -17.96 8.74
C ARG A 128 9.87 -16.70 9.55
N GLY A 129 10.92 -16.76 10.36
CA GLY A 129 11.40 -15.59 11.09
C GLY A 129 11.74 -14.40 10.17
N SER A 130 12.18 -14.66 8.94
CA SER A 130 12.41 -13.63 7.93
C SER A 130 11.15 -12.89 7.49
N ASP A 131 10.02 -13.59 7.46
CA ASP A 131 8.75 -13.02 7.03
C ASP A 131 8.25 -12.06 8.12
N ILE A 132 8.39 -12.47 9.39
CA ILE A 132 8.10 -11.63 10.55
C ILE A 132 9.03 -10.40 10.58
N ASP A 133 10.33 -10.58 10.34
CA ASP A 133 11.33 -9.50 10.35
C ASP A 133 11.00 -8.40 9.33
N GLN A 134 10.61 -8.77 8.11
CA GLN A 134 10.20 -7.81 7.08
C GLN A 134 9.02 -6.95 7.53
N TRP A 135 8.00 -7.56 8.14
CA TRP A 135 6.84 -6.81 8.64
C TRP A 135 7.16 -5.97 9.87
N VAL A 136 8.11 -6.40 10.72
CA VAL A 136 8.61 -5.58 11.83
C VAL A 136 9.35 -4.34 11.32
N CYS A 137 10.25 -4.50 10.34
CA CYS A 137 10.93 -3.37 9.69
C CYS A 137 9.92 -2.42 9.04
N ALA A 138 8.95 -2.98 8.31
CA ALA A 138 7.90 -2.22 7.65
C ALA A 138 7.07 -1.38 8.64
N LEU A 139 6.67 -1.96 9.78
CA LEU A 139 5.95 -1.25 10.84
C LEU A 139 6.81 -0.16 11.49
N GLY A 140 8.11 -0.43 11.70
CA GLY A 140 9.06 0.56 12.20
C GLY A 140 9.19 1.80 11.32
N HIS A 141 8.99 1.67 10.00
CA HIS A 141 8.98 2.79 9.07
C HIS A 141 7.67 3.61 9.07
N CYS A 142 6.57 3.07 9.60
CA CYS A 142 5.30 3.78 9.66
C CYS A 142 5.11 4.57 10.95
N VAL A 143 5.62 4.07 12.07
CA VAL A 143 5.41 4.65 13.39
C VAL A 143 6.61 5.52 13.73
N GLU A 144 6.45 6.85 13.77
CA GLU A 144 7.47 7.72 14.35
C GLU A 144 7.67 7.34 15.82
N ASP A 145 8.94 7.25 16.24
CA ASP A 145 9.39 6.84 17.58
C ASP A 145 8.51 7.44 18.70
N LEU A 146 8.28 6.63 19.74
CA LEU A 146 7.64 7.02 21.00
C LEU A 146 8.29 8.31 21.53
N THR A 147 7.63 9.45 21.35
CA THR A 147 8.01 10.75 21.93
C THR A 147 7.25 11.02 23.23
#